data_AF-A0A8C0L471-F1
#
_entry.id   AF-A0A8C0L471-F1
#
_cell.length_a   1.000
_cell.length_b   1.000
_cell.length_c   1.000
_cell.angle_alpha   90.00
_cell.angle_beta   90.00
_cell.angle_gamma   90.00
#
_symmetry.space_group_name_H-M   'P 1'
#
loop_
_entity.id
_entity.type
_entity.pdbx_description
1 polymer ?
#
loop_
_entity_poly.entity_id
_entity_poly.type
_entity_poly.pdbx_seq_one_letter_code
_entity_poly.pdbx_strand_id
1 'polypeptide(L)'
;RKGKKREERAANSKRLLMIENKLRASPTWGLTAPEPRLPTGFRYWTSKRDGEVALRQEDAFTSQPPVTVHDMVMNTAIKYANCIALGSKHRNGWHLLTYVEYYEECRRAAKAFLKRLLCWHLVHQLPKGLPGHR
;
A
#
# COMPACT_ATOMS: atom_id res chain seq x y z
N ARG A 1 22.10 -14.05 -20.03
CA ARG A 1 20.83 -14.40 -19.33
C ARG A 1 20.98 -14.77 -17.84
N LYS A 2 22.06 -15.43 -17.39
CA LYS A 2 22.26 -15.79 -15.96
C LYS A 2 22.56 -14.60 -15.02
N GLY A 3 23.22 -13.54 -15.50
CA GLY A 3 23.58 -12.36 -14.70
C GLY A 3 22.39 -11.55 -14.19
N LYS A 4 21.44 -11.21 -15.07
CA LYS A 4 20.22 -10.45 -14.73
C LYS A 4 19.39 -11.11 -13.62
N LYS A 5 19.31 -12.44 -13.61
CA LYS A 5 18.58 -13.21 -12.59
C LYS A 5 19.28 -13.19 -11.23
N ARG A 6 20.60 -13.05 -11.18
CA ARG A 6 21.36 -12.92 -9.91
C ARG A 6 21.25 -11.51 -9.35
N GLU A 7 21.29 -10.51 -10.20
CA GLU A 7 21.15 -9.10 -9.82
C GLU A 7 19.74 -8.80 -9.30
N GLU A 8 18.70 -9.32 -9.96
CA GLU A 8 17.31 -9.18 -9.50
C GLU A 8 17.07 -9.89 -8.15
N ARG A 9 17.75 -11.02 -7.91
CA ARG A 9 17.75 -11.70 -6.60
C ARG A 9 18.46 -10.89 -5.53
N ALA A 10 19.59 -10.26 -5.87
CA ALA A 10 20.32 -9.40 -4.94
C ALA A 10 19.54 -8.12 -4.60
N ALA A 11 18.85 -7.52 -5.58
CA ALA A 11 17.99 -6.36 -5.36
C ALA A 11 16.77 -6.72 -4.51
N ASN A 12 16.16 -7.88 -4.74
CA ASN A 12 15.05 -8.36 -3.92
C ASN A 12 15.51 -8.65 -2.47
N SER A 13 16.68 -9.26 -2.30
CA SER A 13 17.27 -9.54 -0.98
C SER A 13 17.58 -8.25 -0.20
N LYS A 14 18.18 -7.24 -0.85
CA LYS A 14 18.44 -5.93 -0.21
C LYS A 14 17.14 -5.22 0.18
N ARG A 15 16.10 -5.32 -0.64
CA ARG A 15 14.78 -4.72 -0.37
C ARG A 15 14.08 -5.41 0.80
N LEU A 16 14.16 -6.73 0.90
CA LEU A 16 13.64 -7.50 2.03
C LEU A 16 14.35 -7.14 3.34
N LEU A 17 15.68 -7.05 3.34
CA LEU A 17 16.45 -6.62 4.52
C LEU A 17 16.12 -5.20 4.96
N MET A 18 15.89 -4.29 4.01
CA MET A 18 15.47 -2.92 4.32
C MET A 18 14.07 -2.88 4.96
N ILE A 19 13.16 -3.75 4.52
CA ILE A 19 11.82 -3.88 5.11
C ILE A 19 11.89 -4.53 6.49
N GLU A 20 12.67 -5.60 6.67
CA GLU A 20 12.88 -6.24 7.98
C GLU A 20 13.48 -5.27 9.00
N ASN A 21 14.47 -4.46 8.62
CA ASN A 21 15.03 -3.43 9.50
C ASN A 21 14.00 -2.35 9.83
N LYS A 22 13.12 -1.99 8.89
CA LYS A 22 12.05 -1.01 9.13
C LYS A 22 10.94 -1.58 10.02
N LEU A 23 10.67 -2.88 9.92
CA LEU A 23 9.74 -3.60 10.82
C LEU A 23 10.33 -3.79 12.23
N ARG A 24 11.66 -3.96 12.34
CA ARG A 24 12.37 -4.03 13.63
C ARG A 24 12.47 -2.67 14.32
N ALA A 25 12.45 -1.57 13.55
CA ALA A 25 12.40 -0.20 14.04
C ALA A 25 10.97 0.31 14.34
N SER A 26 9.96 -0.57 14.37
CA SER A 26 8.58 -0.19 14.66
C SER A 26 8.37 0.00 16.18
N PRO A 27 7.58 0.99 16.61
CA PRO A 27 7.34 1.23 18.04
C PRO A 27 6.66 0.01 18.64
N THR A 28 7.16 -0.45 19.78
CA THR A 28 6.52 -1.45 20.64
C THR A 28 5.09 -1.01 20.93
N TRP A 29 4.14 -1.61 20.23
CA TRP A 29 2.72 -1.43 20.46
C TRP A 29 2.38 -2.00 21.84
N GLY A 30 2.01 -1.14 22.78
CA GLY A 30 1.09 -1.54 23.85
C GLY A 30 1.55 -1.51 25.30
N LEU A 31 2.69 -0.93 25.68
CA LEU A 31 2.99 -0.70 27.10
C LEU A 31 3.47 0.73 27.30
N THR A 32 2.71 1.46 28.13
CA THR A 32 2.90 2.85 28.56
C THR A 32 2.44 3.92 27.55
N ALA A 33 1.13 3.96 27.27
CA ALA A 33 0.51 5.20 26.83
C ALA A 33 0.42 6.17 28.04
N PRO A 34 0.93 7.42 27.96
CA PRO A 34 0.64 8.40 28.98
C PRO A 34 -0.87 8.68 29.00
N GLU A 35 -1.44 8.69 30.20
CA GLU A 35 -2.86 8.95 30.49
C GLU A 35 -3.48 10.00 29.54
N PRO A 36 -4.66 9.73 28.95
CA PRO A 36 -5.35 10.68 28.11
C PRO A 36 -5.73 11.89 28.96
N ARG A 37 -5.07 13.03 28.69
CA ARG A 37 -5.46 14.32 29.28
C ARG A 37 -6.88 14.64 28.80
N LEU A 38 -7.86 14.41 29.66
CA LEU A 38 -9.25 14.73 29.36
C LEU A 38 -9.36 16.24 29.06
N PRO A 39 -9.88 16.63 27.89
CA PRO A 39 -10.07 18.03 27.58
C PRO A 39 -11.07 18.66 28.55
N THR A 40 -10.61 19.64 29.31
CA THR A 40 -11.44 20.45 30.20
C THR A 40 -12.41 21.29 29.36
N GLY A 41 -13.66 20.84 29.26
CA GLY A 41 -14.84 21.68 29.03
C GLY A 41 -14.85 22.53 27.75
N PHE A 42 -14.34 22.04 26.62
CA PHE A 42 -14.34 22.80 25.38
C PHE A 42 -15.70 22.77 24.67
N ARG A 43 -16.32 23.95 24.53
CA ARG A 43 -17.60 24.11 23.84
C ARG A 43 -17.36 24.07 22.32
N TYR A 44 -17.70 22.95 21.68
CA TYR A 44 -17.51 22.74 20.22
C TYR A 44 -18.57 23.41 19.32
N TRP A 45 -19.54 24.13 19.90
CA TRP A 45 -20.58 24.82 19.15
C TRP A 45 -21.16 26.00 19.94
N THR A 46 -21.58 27.05 19.25
CA THR A 46 -22.22 28.23 19.84
C THR A 46 -23.35 28.73 18.96
N SER A 47 -24.36 29.35 19.57
CA SER A 47 -25.41 30.10 18.87
C SER A 47 -25.25 31.62 19.02
N LYS A 48 -24.24 32.08 19.77
CA LYS A 48 -23.93 33.52 19.94
C LYS A 48 -23.11 34.02 18.75
N ARG A 49 -23.41 35.24 18.29
CA ARG A 49 -22.69 35.92 17.18
C ARG A 49 -21.17 35.94 17.40
N ASP A 50 -20.75 36.25 18.62
CA ASP A 50 -19.34 36.41 18.99
C ASP A 50 -18.87 35.31 19.95
N GLY A 51 -19.52 34.14 19.92
CA GLY A 51 -19.13 33.03 20.78
C GLY A 51 -17.87 32.31 20.28
N GLU A 52 -16.91 32.07 21.16
CA GLU A 52 -15.76 31.22 20.85
C GLU A 52 -16.15 29.74 20.94
N VAL A 53 -15.58 28.93 20.03
CA VAL A 53 -15.69 27.49 20.05
C VAL A 53 -14.32 26.87 19.90
N ALA A 54 -14.09 25.78 20.60
CA ALA A 54 -12.86 25.03 20.41
C ALA A 54 -12.94 24.22 19.11
N LEU A 55 -11.81 24.15 18.40
CA LEU A 55 -11.66 23.18 17.32
C LEU A 55 -11.41 21.81 17.93
N ARG A 56 -12.01 20.78 17.32
CA ARG A 56 -11.65 19.39 17.61
C ARG A 56 -10.23 19.18 17.08
N GLN A 57 -9.26 19.33 17.96
CA GLN A 57 -7.87 19.03 17.64
C GLN A 57 -7.65 17.56 17.93
N GLU A 58 -7.40 16.79 16.87
CA GLU A 58 -6.99 15.38 16.99
C GLU A 58 -5.67 15.33 17.77
N ASP A 59 -5.52 14.39 18.70
CA ASP A 59 -4.27 14.23 19.46
C ASP A 59 -3.08 14.01 18.52
N ALA A 60 -1.89 14.47 18.92
CA ALA A 60 -0.63 14.24 18.21
C ALA A 60 -0.32 12.74 17.98
N PHE A 61 -1.05 11.83 18.63
CA PHE A 61 -1.00 10.39 18.41
C PHE A 61 -1.49 9.98 17.00
N THR A 62 -2.28 10.83 16.35
CA THR A 62 -2.70 10.65 14.93
C THR A 62 -1.59 11.00 13.93
N SER A 63 -0.46 11.54 14.38
CA SER A 63 0.72 11.84 13.55
C SER A 63 1.56 10.61 13.22
N GLN A 64 0.92 9.48 12.89
CA GLN A 64 1.63 8.35 12.29
C GLN A 64 1.86 8.62 10.79
N PRO A 65 3.03 8.25 10.24
CA PRO A 65 3.26 8.36 8.81
C PRO A 65 2.21 7.50 8.07
N PRO A 66 1.59 8.03 7.00
CA PRO A 66 0.58 7.28 6.27
C PRO A 66 1.21 6.02 5.68
N VAL A 67 0.53 4.89 5.88
CA VAL A 67 0.93 3.60 5.31
C VAL A 67 0.01 3.30 4.13
N THR A 68 0.59 2.95 2.98
CA THR A 68 -0.23 2.60 1.82
C THR A 68 -0.80 1.19 1.98
N VAL A 69 -1.95 0.92 1.35
CA VAL A 69 -2.53 -0.44 1.29
C VAL A 69 -1.51 -1.43 0.71
N HIS A 70 -0.71 -1.00 -0.28
CA HIS A 70 0.36 -1.83 -0.83
C HIS A 70 1.42 -2.20 0.22
N ASP A 71 1.86 -1.23 1.03
CA ASP A 71 2.85 -1.47 2.09
C ASP A 71 2.30 -2.38 3.18
N MET A 72 1.02 -2.23 3.53
CA MET A 72 0.36 -3.17 4.44
C MET A 72 0.36 -4.59 3.88
N VAL A 73 -0.11 -4.79 2.64
CA VAL A 73 -0.16 -6.12 2.02
C VAL A 73 1.24 -6.72 1.88
N MET A 74 2.23 -5.94 1.45
CA MET A 74 3.62 -6.41 1.36
C MET A 74 4.17 -6.82 2.72
N ASN A 75 3.96 -6.02 3.77
CA ASN A 75 4.42 -6.34 5.12
C ASN A 75 3.76 -7.61 5.66
N THR A 76 2.45 -7.81 5.39
CA THR A 76 1.76 -9.06 5.78
C THR A 76 2.29 -10.28 5.03
N ALA A 77 2.60 -10.14 3.73
CA ALA A 77 3.16 -11.22 2.94
C ALA A 77 4.58 -11.61 3.36
N ILE A 78 5.36 -10.66 3.89
CA ILE A 78 6.69 -10.96 4.46
C ILE A 78 6.55 -11.67 5.82
N LYS A 79 5.67 -11.17 6.70
CA LYS A 79 5.52 -11.70 8.07
C LYS A 79 4.80 -13.06 8.12
N TYR A 80 3.80 -13.26 7.26
CA TYR A 80 2.88 -14.40 7.29
C TYR A 80 2.81 -15.10 5.94
N ALA A 81 3.98 -15.28 5.28
CA ALA A 81 4.07 -15.72 3.89
C ALA A 81 3.23 -16.96 3.56
N ASN A 82 3.29 -17.99 4.41
CA ASN A 82 2.65 -19.29 4.19
C ASN A 82 1.23 -19.37 4.79
N CYS A 83 0.74 -18.32 5.43
CA CYS A 83 -0.63 -18.28 5.94
C CYS A 83 -1.61 -18.06 4.79
N ILE A 84 -2.79 -18.66 4.88
CA ILE A 84 -3.86 -18.46 3.90
C ILE A 84 -4.38 -17.02 3.99
N ALA A 85 -4.40 -16.32 2.86
CA ALA A 85 -4.91 -14.96 2.73
C ALA A 85 -6.32 -14.93 2.13
N LEU A 86 -6.58 -15.80 1.15
CA LEU A 86 -7.84 -15.81 0.39
C LEU A 86 -8.26 -17.24 0.07
N GLY A 87 -9.56 -17.49 0.15
CA GLY A 87 -10.19 -18.71 -0.34
C GLY A 87 -11.33 -18.37 -1.27
N SER A 88 -11.30 -18.92 -2.49
CA SER A 88 -12.36 -18.77 -3.48
C SER A 88 -12.95 -20.12 -3.84
N LYS A 89 -14.26 -20.19 -3.97
CA LYS A 89 -14.96 -21.43 -4.34
C LYS A 89 -15.14 -21.49 -5.85
N HIS A 90 -14.51 -22.46 -6.49
CA HIS A 90 -14.76 -22.80 -7.88
C HIS A 90 -15.65 -24.05 -7.98
N ARG A 91 -16.19 -24.31 -9.18
CA ARG A 91 -17.11 -25.43 -9.45
C ARG A 91 -16.55 -26.80 -9.04
N ASN A 92 -15.22 -26.90 -9.02
CA ASN A 92 -14.42 -28.11 -8.82
C ASN A 92 -13.63 -28.09 -7.49
N GLY A 93 -13.83 -27.09 -6.63
CA GLY A 93 -13.21 -27.07 -5.29
C GLY A 93 -12.91 -25.69 -4.72
N TRP A 94 -12.26 -25.67 -3.57
CA TRP A 94 -11.72 -24.45 -2.97
C TRP A 94 -10.32 -24.16 -3.53
N HIS A 95 -10.13 -22.96 -4.04
CA HIS A 95 -8.84 -22.42 -4.41
C HIS A 95 -8.39 -21.48 -3.30
N LEU A 96 -7.39 -21.92 -2.54
CA LEU A 96 -6.78 -21.15 -1.47
C LEU A 96 -5.49 -20.51 -1.98
N LEU A 97 -5.25 -19.27 -1.58
CA LEU A 97 -4.02 -18.53 -1.84
C LEU A 97 -3.38 -18.12 -0.53
N THR A 98 -2.09 -18.37 -0.41
CA THR A 98 -1.27 -17.83 0.69
C THR A 98 -1.00 -16.34 0.50
N TYR A 99 -0.58 -15.63 1.55
CA TYR A 99 -0.25 -14.20 1.43
C TYR A 99 0.84 -13.91 0.38
N VAL A 100 1.85 -14.79 0.26
CA VAL A 100 2.90 -14.62 -0.75
C VAL A 100 2.36 -14.81 -2.17
N GLU A 101 1.55 -15.83 -2.41
CA GLU A 101 0.93 -16.08 -3.72
C GLU A 101 -0.02 -14.95 -4.11
N TYR A 102 -0.88 -14.53 -3.18
CA TYR A 102 -1.80 -13.42 -3.39
C TYR A 102 -1.08 -12.12 -3.76
N TYR A 103 0.01 -11.80 -3.05
CA TYR A 103 0.82 -10.62 -3.35
C TYR A 103 1.46 -10.69 -4.75
N GLU A 104 1.97 -11.86 -5.15
CA GLU A 104 2.56 -12.06 -6.49
C GLU A 104 1.54 -11.95 -7.63
N GLU A 105 0.34 -12.51 -7.46
CA GLU A 105 -0.76 -12.38 -8.40
C GLU A 105 -1.14 -10.91 -8.60
N CYS A 106 -1.32 -10.16 -7.50
CA CYS A 106 -1.61 -8.72 -7.55
C CYS A 106 -0.52 -7.95 -8.30
N ARG A 107 0.77 -8.25 -8.03
CA ARG A 107 1.90 -7.60 -8.70
C ARG A 107 1.93 -7.91 -10.20
N ARG A 108 1.59 -9.15 -10.60
CA ARG A 108 1.50 -9.55 -12.01
C ARG A 108 0.37 -8.83 -12.74
N ALA A 109 -0.81 -8.77 -12.14
CA ALA A 109 -1.94 -8.02 -12.68
C ALA A 109 -1.60 -6.52 -12.83
N ALA A 110 -1.06 -5.88 -11.78
CA ALA A 110 -0.63 -4.48 -11.81
C ALA A 110 0.38 -4.20 -12.93
N LYS A 111 1.37 -5.07 -13.13
CA LYS A 111 2.36 -4.94 -14.20
C LYS A 111 1.73 -5.04 -15.59
N ALA A 112 0.71 -5.88 -15.77
CA ALA A 112 -0.01 -6.00 -17.03
C ALA A 112 -0.81 -4.72 -17.35
N PHE A 113 -1.43 -4.10 -16.34
CA PHE A 113 -2.10 -2.81 -16.50
C PHE A 113 -1.13 -1.71 -16.92
N LEU A 114 0.01 -1.59 -16.26
CA LEU A 114 1.02 -0.59 -16.62
C LEU A 114 1.53 -0.78 -18.05
N LYS A 115 1.78 -2.02 -18.49
CA LYS A 115 2.20 -2.31 -19.86
C LYS A 115 1.15 -1.91 -20.91
N ARG A 116 -0.15 -2.18 -20.65
CA ARG A 116 -1.22 -1.85 -21.60
C ARG A 116 -1.56 -0.36 -21.61
N LEU A 117 -1.49 0.32 -20.46
CA LEU A 117 -1.70 1.77 -20.34
C LEU A 117 -0.60 2.58 -21.04
N LEU A 118 0.67 2.15 -20.96
CA LEU A 118 1.78 2.77 -21.70
C LEU A 118 1.70 2.54 -23.22
N CYS A 119 1.22 1.38 -23.67
CA CYS A 119 1.14 1.06 -25.10
C CYS A 119 0.01 1.82 -25.80
N TRP A 120 -1.12 2.07 -25.12
CA TRP A 120 -2.21 2.87 -25.67
C TRP A 120 -1.78 4.32 -25.98
N HIS A 121 -0.94 4.91 -25.14
CA HIS A 121 -0.45 6.28 -25.35
C HIS A 121 0.53 6.38 -26.55
N LEU A 122 1.33 5.33 -26.81
CA LEU A 122 2.28 5.33 -27.93
C LEU A 122 1.61 5.07 -29.28
N VAL A 123 0.54 4.26 -29.33
CA VAL A 123 -0.20 3.96 -30.58
C VAL A 123 -1.06 5.14 -31.03
N HIS A 124 -1.50 6.01 -30.10
CA HIS A 124 -2.32 7.19 -30.42
C HIS A 124 -1.52 8.45 -30.77
N GLN A 125 -0.18 8.43 -30.67
CA GLN A 125 0.72 9.54 -31.00
C GLN A 125 1.47 9.35 -32.33
N LEU A 126 1.20 8.29 -33.09
CA LEU A 126 1.78 8.15 -34.43
C LEU A 126 0.98 9.00 -35.42
N PRO A 127 1.55 10.07 -36.01
CA PRO A 127 0.87 10.79 -37.08
C PRO A 127 0.65 9.81 -38.23
N LYS A 128 -0.61 9.57 -38.59
CA LYS A 128 -0.94 8.82 -39.80
C LYS A 128 -0.46 9.65 -40.98
N GLY A 129 0.67 9.25 -41.57
CA GLY A 129 1.13 9.78 -42.84
C GLY A 129 0.00 9.67 -43.87
N LEU A 130 -0.33 10.81 -44.47
CA LEU A 130 -1.33 10.93 -45.54
C LEU A 130 -0.89 10.13 -46.78
N PRO A 131 -1.85 9.56 -47.53
CA PRO A 131 -1.56 8.77 -48.73
C PRO A 131 -1.25 9.67 -49.92
N GLY A 132 -0.49 9.11 -50.85
CA GLY A 132 0.23 9.84 -51.90
C GLY A 132 -0.62 10.60 -52.91
N HIS A 133 0.10 11.43 -53.65
CA HIS A 133 -0.33 11.95 -54.93
C HIS A 133 0.64 11.46 -56.01
N ARG A 134 0.02 10.98 -57.09
CA ARG A 134 0.60 10.50 -58.34
C ARG A 134 1.34 11.61 -59.07
#